data_AF-A0A371Q607-F1
#
_entry.id   AF-A0A371Q607-F1
#
_cell.length_a   1.000
_cell.length_b   1.000
_cell.length_c   1.000
_cell.angle_alpha   90.00
_cell.angle_beta   90.00
_cell.angle_gamma   90.00
#
_symmetry.space_group_name_H-M   'P 1'
#
loop_
_entity.id
_entity.type
_entity.pdbx_description
1 polymer ?
#
loop_
_entity_poly.entity_id
_entity_poly.type
_entity_poly.pdbx_seq_one_letter_code
_entity_poly.pdbx_strand_id
1 'polypeptide(L)'
;MAAPCDLRFDCGRICLDLVATTGGAPAERLTGPAQLSAWLAGAGLVPHDAPLDGVDGRWVARFRALRALLCRVVHDELRGRAADADLALLNSAAAAGAPPALHAVRTADGALAAAL
;
A
#
# COMPACT_ATOMS: atom_id res chain seq x y z
N MET A 1 1.96 -9.13 25.72
CA MET A 1 3.12 -8.33 25.33
C MET A 1 3.31 -8.51 23.83
N ALA A 2 2.86 -7.56 23.01
CA ALA A 2 3.04 -7.65 21.56
C ALA A 2 4.55 -7.59 21.27
N ALA A 3 5.08 -8.55 20.49
CA ALA A 3 6.45 -8.49 20.04
C ALA A 3 6.69 -7.16 19.31
N PRO A 4 7.88 -6.54 19.44
CA PRO A 4 8.19 -5.32 18.71
C PRO A 4 8.00 -5.61 17.22
N CYS A 5 7.03 -4.93 16.62
CA CYS A 5 6.79 -5.02 15.19
C CYS A 5 7.91 -4.23 14.53
N ASP A 6 8.91 -4.94 14.01
CA ASP A 6 9.91 -4.38 13.13
C ASP A 6 9.16 -3.86 11.91
N LEU A 7 8.78 -2.58 11.90
CA LEU A 7 8.13 -1.91 10.78
C LEU A 7 9.15 -0.95 10.18
N ARG A 8 9.25 -0.94 8.85
CA ARG A 8 10.24 -0.17 8.10
C ARG A 8 9.54 0.91 7.28
N PHE A 9 10.14 2.09 7.28
CA PHE A 9 9.64 3.30 6.62
C PHE A 9 10.78 4.03 5.87
N ASP A 10 11.72 3.27 5.33
CA ASP A 10 12.97 3.72 4.73
C ASP A 10 12.96 3.72 3.20
N CYS A 11 11.82 3.42 2.56
CA CYS A 11 11.73 3.32 1.10
C CYS A 11 11.47 4.67 0.40
N GLY A 12 11.29 5.75 1.17
CA GLY A 12 11.11 7.12 0.66
C GLY A 12 9.73 7.40 0.03
N ARG A 13 8.88 6.38 -0.10
CA ARG A 13 7.49 6.50 -0.56
C ARG A 13 6.63 5.50 0.21
N ILE A 14 5.50 5.97 0.73
CA ILE A 14 4.61 5.16 1.55
C ILE A 14 4.08 3.89 0.86
N CYS A 15 3.86 3.94 -0.46
CA CYS A 15 3.47 2.76 -1.22
C CYS A 15 4.55 1.68 -1.22
N LEU A 16 5.83 2.08 -1.19
CA LEU A 16 6.97 1.17 -1.11
C LEU A 16 7.20 0.71 0.33
N ASP A 17 6.95 1.55 1.33
CA ASP A 17 6.97 1.13 2.73
C ASP A 17 5.88 0.09 3.01
N LEU A 18 4.72 0.19 2.36
CA LEU A 18 3.69 -0.85 2.40
C LEU A 18 4.20 -2.15 1.77
N VAL A 19 4.88 -2.08 0.62
CA VAL A 19 5.53 -3.25 -0.01
C VAL A 19 6.57 -3.89 0.90
N ALA A 20 7.36 -3.09 1.63
CA ALA A 20 8.39 -3.55 2.55
C ALA A 20 7.84 -4.31 3.78
N THR A 21 6.52 -4.32 3.99
CA THR A 21 5.89 -5.17 5.03
C THR A 21 5.88 -6.66 4.66
N THR A 22 6.36 -7.03 3.48
CA THR A 22 6.59 -8.42 3.06
C THR A 22 7.97 -8.60 2.41
N GLY A 23 8.42 -9.85 2.26
CA GLY A 23 9.66 -10.17 1.52
C GLY A 23 10.96 -10.09 2.32
N GLY A 24 10.89 -9.82 3.64
CA GLY A 24 12.04 -9.88 4.55
C GLY A 24 11.88 -10.96 5.63
N ALA A 25 12.71 -10.90 6.67
CA ALA A 25 12.44 -11.59 7.94
C ALA A 25 11.85 -10.56 8.94
N PRO A 26 10.64 -10.78 9.49
CA PRO A 26 9.68 -11.82 9.13
C PRO A 26 9.03 -11.58 7.75
N ALA A 27 8.52 -12.65 7.12
CA ALA A 27 7.96 -12.63 5.77
C ALA A 27 6.66 -11.83 5.64
N GLU A 28 5.92 -11.68 6.75
CA GLU A 28 4.69 -10.89 6.88
C GLU A 28 4.77 -10.06 8.16
N ARG A 29 4.71 -8.73 8.01
CA ARG A 29 4.75 -7.77 9.13
C ARG A 29 3.35 -7.26 9.50
N LEU A 30 2.36 -7.33 8.61
CA LEU A 30 0.96 -6.97 8.87
C LEU A 30 0.17 -8.17 9.39
N THR A 31 0.57 -8.76 10.51
CA THR A 31 0.02 -10.04 11.00
C THR A 31 -1.41 -9.95 11.53
N GLY A 32 -1.86 -8.77 11.93
CA GLY A 32 -3.20 -8.53 12.45
C GLY A 32 -3.55 -7.04 12.58
N PRO A 33 -4.73 -6.73 13.15
CA PRO A 33 -5.23 -5.35 13.24
C PRO A 33 -4.32 -4.42 14.04
N ALA A 34 -3.69 -4.92 15.10
CA ALA A 34 -2.74 -4.15 15.91
C ALA A 34 -1.50 -3.74 15.10
N GLN A 35 -0.96 -4.66 14.29
CA GLN A 35 0.18 -4.38 13.41
C GLN A 35 -0.19 -3.39 12.32
N LEU A 36 -1.37 -3.52 11.74
CA LEU A 36 -1.86 -2.56 10.74
C LEU A 36 -2.04 -1.17 11.36
N SER A 37 -2.63 -1.08 12.55
CA SER A 37 -2.81 0.19 13.27
C SER A 37 -1.48 0.87 13.56
N ALA A 38 -0.50 0.11 14.08
CA ALA A 38 0.86 0.61 14.30
C ALA A 38 1.53 1.05 13.00
N TRP A 39 1.31 0.35 11.89
CA TRP A 39 1.85 0.72 10.59
C TRP A 39 1.21 2.01 10.05
N LEU A 40 -0.11 2.17 10.16
CA LEU A 40 -0.82 3.39 9.73
C LEU A 40 -0.31 4.63 10.48
N ALA A 41 -0.16 4.52 11.80
CA ALA A 41 0.38 5.59 12.63
C ALA A 41 1.87 5.84 12.34
N GLY A 42 2.68 4.79 12.22
CA GLY A 42 4.11 4.89 11.91
C GLY A 42 4.40 5.47 10.53
N ALA A 43 3.52 5.21 9.55
CA ALA A 43 3.59 5.79 8.21
C ALA A 43 3.07 7.24 8.15
N GLY A 44 2.52 7.77 9.24
CA GLY A 44 1.93 9.12 9.29
C GLY A 44 0.62 9.28 8.51
N LEU A 45 -0.07 8.17 8.18
CA LEU A 45 -1.38 8.22 7.50
C LEU A 45 -2.52 8.65 8.41
N VAL A 46 -2.32 8.46 9.72
CA VAL A 46 -3.27 8.82 10.76
C VAL A 46 -2.51 9.49 11.90
N PRO A 47 -3.12 10.44 12.62
CA PRO A 47 -2.54 11.00 13.83
C PRO A 47 -2.22 9.88 14.83
N HIS A 48 -1.12 10.02 15.56
CA HIS A 48 -0.63 8.98 16.47
C HIS A 48 -1.61 8.65 17.61
N ASP A 49 -2.43 9.63 18.00
CA ASP A 49 -3.45 9.57 19.05
C ASP A 49 -4.86 9.30 18.51
N ALA A 50 -5.04 9.19 17.21
CA ALA A 50 -6.35 8.92 16.63
C ALA A 50 -6.81 7.49 16.98
N PRO A 51 -7.99 7.31 17.59
CA PRO A 51 -8.52 5.98 17.85
C PRO A 51 -8.82 5.27 16.51
N LEU A 52 -8.24 4.08 16.34
CA LEU A 52 -8.40 3.23 15.16
C LEU A 52 -9.32 2.04 15.44
N ASP A 53 -10.41 2.29 16.18
CA ASP A 53 -11.33 1.24 16.66
C ASP A 53 -12.03 0.44 15.53
N GLY A 54 -12.02 0.98 14.30
CA GLY A 54 -12.55 0.32 13.11
C GLY A 54 -11.57 -0.58 12.36
N VAL A 55 -10.30 -0.66 12.77
CA VAL A 55 -9.31 -1.51 12.10
C VAL A 55 -9.52 -2.96 12.54
N ASP A 56 -9.95 -3.79 11.60
CA ASP A 56 -10.27 -5.20 11.83
C ASP A 56 -9.49 -6.14 10.88
N GLY A 57 -9.80 -7.44 10.93
CA GLY A 57 -9.17 -8.44 10.05
C GLY A 57 -9.47 -8.21 8.56
N ARG A 58 -10.60 -7.58 8.22
CA ARG A 58 -10.95 -7.24 6.84
C ARG A 58 -10.06 -6.11 6.32
N TRP A 59 -9.73 -5.13 7.15
CA TRP A 59 -8.74 -4.10 6.83
C TRP A 59 -7.38 -4.73 6.54
N VAL A 60 -6.90 -5.64 7.39
CA VAL A 60 -5.62 -6.35 7.18
C VAL A 60 -5.62 -7.07 5.84
N ALA A 61 -6.69 -7.81 5.51
CA ALA A 61 -6.82 -8.49 4.23
C ALA A 61 -6.78 -7.53 3.04
N ARG A 62 -7.48 -6.38 3.13
CA ARG A 62 -7.50 -5.36 2.07
C ARG A 62 -6.14 -4.70 1.87
N PHE A 63 -5.42 -4.37 2.96
CA PHE A 63 -4.07 -3.80 2.87
C PHE A 63 -3.06 -4.80 2.27
N ARG A 64 -3.15 -6.09 2.63
CA ARG A 64 -2.33 -7.13 2.00
C ARG A 64 -2.65 -7.31 0.52
N ALA A 65 -3.92 -7.23 0.13
CA ALA A 65 -4.34 -7.28 -1.27
C ALA A 65 -3.83 -6.07 -2.06
N LEU A 66 -3.92 -4.86 -1.50
CA LEU A 66 -3.35 -3.64 -2.08
C LEU A 66 -1.84 -3.76 -2.23
N ARG A 67 -1.14 -4.25 -1.20
CA ARG A 67 0.31 -4.51 -1.25
C ARG A 67 0.67 -5.47 -2.38
N ALA A 68 -0.05 -6.59 -2.51
CA ALA A 68 0.20 -7.55 -3.57
C ALA A 68 -0.03 -6.96 -4.97
N LEU A 69 -1.06 -6.12 -5.12
CA LEU A 69 -1.34 -5.37 -6.35
C LEU A 69 -0.19 -4.40 -6.68
N LEU A 70 0.26 -3.60 -5.72
CA LEU A 70 1.40 -2.69 -5.86
C LEU A 70 2.68 -3.44 -6.26
N CYS A 71 2.95 -4.59 -5.62
CA CYS A 71 4.09 -5.41 -5.97
C CYS A 71 4.04 -5.83 -7.44
N ARG A 72 2.89 -6.29 -7.95
CA ARG A 72 2.75 -6.70 -9.36
C ARG A 72 2.96 -5.53 -10.31
N VAL A 73 2.30 -4.39 -10.06
CA VAL A 73 2.46 -3.17 -10.87
C VAL A 73 3.94 -2.76 -10.95
N VAL A 74 4.59 -2.57 -9.80
CA VAL A 74 6.00 -2.15 -9.76
C VAL A 74 6.89 -3.16 -10.48
N HIS A 75 6.68 -4.46 -10.25
CA HIS A 75 7.47 -5.53 -10.84
C HIS A 75 7.30 -5.68 -12.35
N ASP A 76 6.11 -5.47 -12.88
CA ASP A 76 5.83 -5.56 -14.30
C ASP A 76 6.32 -4.30 -15.04
N GLU A 77 6.12 -3.11 -14.47
CA GLU A 77 6.70 -1.87 -15.00
C GLU A 77 8.24 -1.92 -15.03
N LEU A 78 8.90 -2.41 -13.97
CA LEU A 78 10.36 -2.59 -13.94
C LEU A 78 10.87 -3.61 -14.98
N ARG A 79 10.01 -4.54 -15.42
CA ARG A 79 10.35 -5.53 -16.45
C ARG A 79 9.89 -5.11 -17.85
N GLY A 80 9.38 -3.89 -18.01
CA GLY A 80 8.86 -3.38 -19.28
C GLY A 80 7.60 -4.09 -19.77
N ARG A 81 6.88 -4.78 -18.89
CA ARG A 81 5.59 -5.41 -19.19
C ARG A 81 4.52 -4.48 -18.65
N ALA A 82 3.87 -3.70 -19.51
CA ALA A 82 2.85 -2.76 -19.08
C ALA A 82 1.81 -3.45 -18.17
N ALA A 83 1.66 -2.97 -16.92
CA ALA A 83 0.82 -3.59 -15.90
C ALA A 83 -0.64 -3.13 -16.01
N ASP A 84 -1.18 -3.01 -17.23
CA ASP A 84 -2.39 -2.23 -17.50
C ASP A 84 -3.63 -2.75 -16.75
N ALA A 85 -3.79 -4.07 -16.64
CA ALA A 85 -4.90 -4.68 -15.89
C ALA A 85 -4.80 -4.40 -14.38
N ASP A 86 -3.60 -4.50 -13.81
CA ASP A 86 -3.37 -4.22 -12.40
C ASP A 86 -3.44 -2.71 -12.11
N LEU A 87 -3.01 -1.84 -13.04
CA LEU A 87 -3.21 -0.39 -12.95
C LEU A 87 -4.69 -0.01 -12.98
N ALA A 88 -5.50 -0.65 -13.83
CA ALA A 88 -6.94 -0.43 -13.86
C ALA A 88 -7.60 -0.82 -12.51
N LEU A 89 -7.16 -1.92 -11.90
CA LEU A 89 -7.64 -2.32 -10.58
C LEU A 89 -7.20 -1.33 -9.48
N LEU A 90 -5.95 -0.84 -9.54
CA LEU A 90 -5.43 0.16 -8.60
C LEU A 90 -6.23 1.46 -8.68
N ASN A 91 -6.47 1.94 -9.90
CA ASN A 91 -7.27 3.14 -10.17
C ASN A 91 -8.72 2.97 -9.71
N SER A 92 -9.31 1.78 -9.92
CA SER A 92 -10.66 1.48 -9.44
C SER A 92 -10.74 1.48 -7.91
N ALA A 93 -9.70 0.98 -7.23
CA ALA A 93 -9.62 1.02 -5.77
C ALA A 93 -9.47 2.45 -5.25
N ALA A 94 -8.68 3.31 -5.92
CA ALA A 94 -8.55 4.72 -5.57
C ALA A 94 -9.86 5.50 -5.78
N ALA A 95 -10.58 5.21 -6.86
CA ALA A 95 -11.87 5.83 -7.19
C ALA A 95 -12.99 5.52 -6.17
N ALA A 96 -12.85 4.44 -5.37
CA ALA A 96 -13.78 4.12 -4.29
C ALA A 96 -13.61 5.04 -3.06
N GLY A 97 -12.57 5.88 -3.01
CA GLY A 97 -12.33 6.87 -1.96
C GLY A 97 -13.16 8.15 -2.14
N ALA A 98 -12.92 9.13 -1.26
CA ALA A 98 -13.51 10.46 -1.41
C ALA A 98 -12.87 11.21 -2.59
N PRO A 99 -13.66 11.89 -3.45
CA PRO A 99 -13.11 12.71 -4.53
C PRO A 99 -12.25 13.88 -4.03
N PRO A 100 -11.27 14.36 -4.82
CA PRO A 100 -10.89 13.84 -6.13
C PRO A 100 -9.99 12.59 -6.02
N ALA A 101 -10.29 11.57 -6.82
CA ALA A 101 -9.51 10.34 -6.85
C ALA A 101 -8.27 10.52 -7.73
N LEU A 102 -7.11 10.14 -7.22
CA LEU A 102 -5.90 10.10 -8.03
C LEU A 102 -5.87 8.83 -8.87
N HIS A 103 -5.57 9.00 -10.15
CA HIS A 103 -5.39 7.93 -11.14
C HIS A 103 -3.92 7.87 -11.58
N ALA A 104 -3.35 6.67 -11.62
CA ALA A 104 -2.10 6.39 -12.32
C ALA A 104 -2.40 6.21 -13.80
N VAL A 105 -1.89 7.12 -14.64
CA VAL A 105 -2.08 7.11 -16.09
C VAL A 105 -0.75 6.99 -16.80
N ARG A 106 -0.74 6.31 -17.95
CA ARG A 106 0.46 6.21 -18.79
C ARG A 106 0.57 7.43 -19.69
N THR A 107 1.74 8.06 -19.68
CA THR A 107 2.09 9.18 -20.57
C THR A 107 2.50 8.68 -21.95
N ALA A 108 2.62 9.61 -22.91
CA ALA A 108 3.09 9.28 -24.27
C ALA A 108 4.48 8.63 -24.29
N ASP A 109 5.34 9.00 -23.34
CA ASP A 109 6.70 8.44 -23.18
C ASP A 109 6.70 7.11 -22.43
N GLY A 110 5.53 6.54 -22.12
CA GLY A 110 5.37 5.26 -21.44
C GLY A 110 5.51 5.31 -19.92
N ALA A 111 5.94 6.44 -19.35
CA ALA A 111 6.04 6.64 -17.90
C ALA A 111 4.66 6.79 -17.24
N LEU A 112 4.56 6.38 -15.97
CA LEU A 112 3.35 6.59 -15.16
C LEU A 112 3.35 7.98 -14.52
N ALA A 113 2.23 8.69 -14.65
CA ALA A 113 1.98 9.98 -14.03
C ALA A 113 0.68 9.95 -13.22
N ALA A 114 0.56 10.87 -12.26
CA ALA A 114 -0.67 11.07 -11.52
C ALA A 114 -1.60 12.01 -12.29
N ALA A 115 -2.88 11.66 -12.38
CA ALA A 115 -3.97 12.48 -12.89
C ALA A 115 -5.12 12.52 -11.87
N LEU A 116 -5.92 13.59 -11.90
CA LEU A 116 -7.14 13.76 -11.10
C LEU A 116 -8.38 13.46 -11.94
#